data_AF-A0A4U2Z917-F1
#
_entry.id   AF-A0A4U2Z917-F1
#
_cell.length_a   1.000
_cell.length_b   1.000
_cell.length_c   1.000
_cell.angle_alpha   90.00
_cell.angle_beta   90.00
_cell.angle_gamma   90.00
#
_symmetry.space_group_name_H-M   'P 1'
#
loop_
_entity.id
_entity.type
_entity.pdbx_description
1 polymer ?
#
loop_
_entity_poly.entity_id
_entity_poly.type
_entity_poly.pdbx_seq_one_letter_code
_entity_poly.pdbx_strand_id
1 'polypeptide(L)'
;MLNYMYKNSELIKRQKMANDMKNAGAATLFAAGIQTGGFGARLFGYFLFFIPASLLYIFVIFIPSKGFGGILDFSKNPPENIITITLAIIAISAPVILPFVLWERSIRKFRRKNGLSIYKNVREELEQIEFNKEYAKEAKAREAFETSKSSDKMNINYWFELLQKGAITQDEYEAKKRELL
;
A
#
# COMPACT_ATOMS: atom_id res chain seq x y z
N MET A 1 -22.01 -20.67 12.52
CA MET A 1 -21.39 -21.06 11.22
C MET A 1 -20.42 -20.00 10.70
N LEU A 2 -20.81 -18.72 10.60
CA LEU A 2 -19.97 -17.60 10.15
C LEU A 2 -18.64 -17.44 10.92
N ASN A 3 -18.69 -17.55 12.26
CA ASN A 3 -17.50 -17.40 13.12
C ASN A 3 -16.44 -18.52 12.90
N TYR A 4 -16.90 -19.70 12.46
CA TYR A 4 -16.03 -20.85 12.16
C TYR A 4 -15.35 -20.70 10.79
N MET A 5 -16.07 -20.20 9.78
CA MET A 5 -15.50 -19.91 8.46
C MET A 5 -14.47 -18.78 8.50
N TYR A 6 -14.72 -17.75 9.32
CA TYR A 6 -13.79 -16.65 9.53
C TYR A 6 -12.47 -17.11 10.17
N LYS A 7 -12.55 -17.95 11.22
CA LYS A 7 -11.36 -18.47 11.91
C LYS A 7 -10.53 -19.40 11.02
N ASN A 8 -11.18 -20.15 10.13
CA ASN A 8 -10.51 -21.09 9.24
C ASN A 8 -9.82 -20.39 8.06
N SER A 9 -10.41 -19.30 7.53
CA SER A 9 -9.78 -18.49 6.47
C SER A 9 -8.54 -17.74 6.98
N GLU A 10 -8.55 -17.28 8.24
CA GLU A 10 -7.36 -16.72 8.90
C GLU A 10 -6.21 -17.73 8.98
N LEU A 11 -6.47 -18.97 9.40
CA LEU A 11 -5.46 -20.00 9.56
C LEU A 11 -4.80 -20.36 8.22
N ILE A 12 -5.60 -20.52 7.16
CA ILE A 12 -5.10 -20.82 5.81
C ILE A 12 -4.25 -19.67 5.28
N LYS A 13 -4.63 -18.41 5.54
CA LYS A 13 -3.84 -17.24 5.13
C LYS A 13 -2.53 -17.09 5.90
N ARG A 14 -2.53 -17.34 7.22
CA ARG A 14 -1.30 -17.34 8.04
C ARG A 14 -0.30 -18.39 7.55
N GLN A 15 -0.78 -19.58 7.15
CA GLN A 15 0.07 -20.62 6.56
C GLN A 15 0.62 -20.23 5.20
N LYS A 16 -0.21 -19.63 4.33
CA LYS A 16 0.24 -19.18 3.01
C LYS A 16 1.30 -18.08 3.11
N MET A 17 1.09 -17.06 3.96
CA MET A 17 2.09 -16.00 4.19
C MET A 17 3.37 -16.52 4.83
N ALA A 18 3.28 -17.46 5.79
CA ALA A 18 4.47 -18.07 6.38
C ALA A 18 5.30 -18.83 5.33
N ASN A 19 4.64 -19.45 4.34
CA ASN A 19 5.32 -20.13 3.23
C ASN A 19 5.88 -19.12 2.21
N ASP A 20 5.15 -18.08 1.86
CA ASP A 20 5.65 -17.03 0.95
C ASP A 20 6.85 -16.29 1.55
N MET A 21 6.87 -16.10 2.88
CA MET A 21 8.02 -15.51 3.59
C MET A 21 9.22 -16.47 3.71
N LYS A 22 8.99 -17.77 3.87
CA LYS A 22 10.07 -18.78 3.85
C LYS A 22 10.75 -18.86 2.47
N ASN A 23 10.00 -18.55 1.41
CA ASN A 23 10.47 -18.60 0.03
C ASN A 23 10.91 -17.23 -0.52
N ALA A 24 10.67 -16.13 0.21
CA ALA A 24 11.08 -14.80 -0.19
C ALA A 24 12.60 -14.63 0.02
N GLY A 25 13.27 -14.10 -1.02
CA GLY A 25 14.68 -13.71 -0.91
C GLY A 25 14.89 -12.64 0.16
N ALA A 26 16.12 -12.58 0.70
CA ALA A 26 16.48 -11.63 1.74
C ALA A 26 16.10 -10.18 1.35
N ALA A 27 16.34 -9.78 0.10
CA ALA A 27 16.01 -8.44 -0.41
C ALA A 27 14.52 -8.11 -0.34
N THR A 28 13.63 -9.07 -0.62
CA THR A 28 12.17 -8.89 -0.57
C THR A 28 11.68 -8.82 0.87
N LEU A 29 12.23 -9.64 1.75
CA LEU A 29 11.98 -9.59 3.20
C LEU A 29 12.46 -8.27 3.81
N PHE A 30 13.61 -7.76 3.38
CA PHE A 30 14.15 -6.46 3.78
C PHE A 30 13.28 -5.31 3.26
N ALA A 31 12.86 -5.32 2.00
CA ALA A 31 11.99 -4.29 1.43
C ALA A 31 10.62 -4.24 2.14
N ALA A 32 10.03 -5.40 2.41
CA ALA A 32 8.78 -5.50 3.17
C ALA A 32 8.96 -5.05 4.63
N GLY A 33 10.06 -5.45 5.28
CA GLY A 33 10.38 -5.05 6.65
C GLY A 33 10.68 -3.56 6.79
N ILE A 34 11.24 -2.93 5.76
CA ILE A 34 11.50 -1.49 5.71
C ILE A 34 10.20 -0.70 5.54
N GLN A 35 9.24 -1.17 4.74
CA GLN A 35 7.97 -0.45 4.55
C GLN A 35 7.02 -0.63 5.75
N THR A 36 7.01 -1.81 6.37
CA THR A 36 6.10 -2.16 7.46
C THR A 36 6.70 -1.97 8.86
N GLY A 37 8.03 -1.96 8.98
CA GLY A 37 8.76 -1.86 10.24
C GLY A 37 8.60 -0.52 10.95
N GLY A 38 8.97 -0.52 12.24
CA GLY A 38 8.98 0.69 13.07
C GLY A 38 10.04 1.70 12.64
N PHE A 39 9.96 2.92 13.19
CA PHE A 39 10.87 4.02 12.82
C PHE A 39 12.36 3.63 12.91
N GLY A 40 12.76 2.90 13.95
CA GLY A 40 14.15 2.44 14.13
C GLY A 40 14.62 1.46 13.05
N ALA A 41 13.77 0.52 12.62
CA ALA A 41 14.11 -0.42 11.55
C ALA A 41 14.24 0.29 10.20
N ARG A 42 13.39 1.30 9.94
CA ARG A 42 13.47 2.16 8.76
C ARG A 42 14.75 2.99 8.75
N LEU A 43 15.09 3.60 9.88
CA LEU A 43 16.31 4.38 10.05
C LEU A 43 17.56 3.50 9.87
N PHE A 44 17.57 2.30 10.44
CA PHE A 44 18.67 1.35 10.29
C PHE A 44 18.82 0.88 8.84
N GLY A 45 17.72 0.49 8.17
CA GLY A 45 17.75 0.11 6.77
C GLY A 45 18.21 1.26 5.86
N TYR A 46 17.79 2.48 6.17
CA TYR A 46 18.28 3.67 5.48
C TYR A 46 19.78 3.84 5.66
N PHE A 47 20.29 3.77 6.89
CA PHE A 47 21.72 3.92 7.15
C PHE A 47 22.56 2.84 6.46
N LEU A 48 22.10 1.59 6.47
CA LEU A 48 22.86 0.46 5.94
C LEU A 48 23.03 0.52 4.42
N PHE A 49 22.02 0.98 3.69
CA PHE A 49 22.07 1.05 2.22
C PHE A 49 22.41 2.44 1.69
N PHE A 50 21.87 3.48 2.31
CA PHE A 50 21.96 4.84 1.78
C PHE A 50 23.26 5.53 2.15
N ILE A 51 23.85 5.28 3.33
CA ILE A 51 25.19 5.83 3.65
C ILE A 51 26.24 5.34 2.66
N PRO A 52 26.43 4.02 2.44
CA PRO A 52 27.46 3.56 1.51
C PRO A 52 27.24 4.07 0.08
N ALA A 53 26.00 4.07 -0.39
CA ALA A 53 25.64 4.62 -1.69
C ALA A 53 25.94 6.13 -1.79
N SER A 54 25.65 6.89 -0.73
CA SER A 54 25.95 8.33 -0.68
C SER A 54 27.45 8.62 -0.60
N LEU A 55 28.23 7.79 0.10
CA LEU A 55 29.68 7.90 0.12
C LEU A 55 30.27 7.65 -1.27
N LEU A 56 29.78 6.63 -2.00
CA LEU A 56 30.15 6.39 -3.39
C LEU A 56 29.76 7.57 -4.30
N TYR A 57 28.57 8.15 -4.12
CA TYR A 57 28.12 9.33 -4.86
C TYR A 57 29.05 10.53 -4.65
N ILE A 58 29.40 10.83 -3.39
CA ILE A 58 30.38 11.87 -3.05
C ILE A 58 31.72 11.55 -3.70
N PHE A 59 32.16 10.28 -3.66
CA PHE A 59 33.42 9.85 -4.26
C PHE A 59 33.43 10.08 -5.80
N VAL A 60 32.37 9.66 -6.50
CA VAL A 60 32.27 9.77 -7.96
C VAL A 60 32.17 11.23 -8.44
N ILE A 61 31.47 12.08 -7.71
CA ILE A 61 31.28 13.49 -8.12
C ILE A 61 32.49 14.35 -7.80
N PHE A 62 33.11 14.15 -6.63
CA PHE A 62 34.14 15.07 -6.13
C PHE A 62 35.57 14.68 -6.55
N ILE A 63 35.82 13.46 -7.02
CA ILE A 63 37.14 13.04 -7.52
C ILE A 63 37.52 13.67 -8.87
N PRO A 64 36.64 13.70 -9.89
CA PRO A 64 37.00 14.32 -11.17
C PRO A 64 37.05 15.86 -11.12
N SER A 65 36.44 16.50 -10.11
CA SER A 65 36.42 17.97 -9.97
C SER A 65 37.51 18.48 -9.03
N LYS A 66 38.80 18.52 -9.44
CA LYS A 66 39.90 19.20 -8.72
C LYS A 66 39.93 19.05 -7.17
N GLY A 67 39.49 17.90 -6.65
CA GLY A 67 39.53 17.54 -5.25
C GLY A 67 38.65 18.39 -4.31
N PHE A 68 38.42 17.83 -3.11
CA PHE A 68 37.78 18.47 -1.97
C PHE A 68 38.29 19.90 -1.67
N GLY A 69 39.51 20.25 -2.13
CA GLY A 69 40.15 21.56 -1.94
C GLY A 69 39.61 22.70 -2.81
N GLY A 70 38.84 22.44 -3.88
CA GLY A 70 38.25 23.52 -4.70
C GLY A 70 36.98 24.14 -4.11
N ILE A 71 36.26 23.38 -3.29
CA ILE A 71 35.01 23.80 -2.63
C ILE A 71 35.26 24.20 -1.17
N LEU A 72 36.26 23.60 -0.52
CA LEU A 72 36.74 23.94 0.82
C LEU A 72 38.13 24.60 0.76
N ASP A 73 38.24 25.70 0.00
CA ASP A 73 39.46 26.50 -0.04
C ASP A 73 39.49 27.44 1.18
N PHE A 74 40.05 26.94 2.29
CA PHE A 74 40.17 27.69 3.53
C PHE A 74 41.17 28.87 3.44
N SER A 75 41.80 29.12 2.28
CA SER A 75 42.80 30.19 2.14
C SER A 75 42.21 31.59 1.94
N LYS A 76 40.90 31.72 1.66
CA LYS A 76 40.22 33.02 1.50
C LYS A 76 39.85 33.69 2.84
N ASN A 77 39.54 34.98 2.80
CA ASN A 77 39.19 35.77 3.98
C ASN A 77 37.98 35.18 4.76
N PRO A 78 37.99 35.23 6.10
CA PRO A 78 37.04 34.50 6.96
C PRO A 78 35.53 34.73 6.70
N PRO A 79 35.01 35.94 6.41
CA PRO A 79 33.57 36.13 6.23
C PRO A 79 33.03 35.52 4.93
N GLU A 80 33.83 35.48 3.86
CA GLU A 80 33.44 34.86 2.58
C GLU A 80 33.50 33.32 2.68
N ASN A 81 34.45 32.80 3.45
CA ASN A 81 34.61 31.36 3.66
C ASN A 81 33.46 30.72 4.43
N ILE A 82 32.85 31.40 5.41
CA ILE A 82 31.75 30.80 6.20
C ILE A 82 30.54 30.48 5.31
N ILE A 83 30.19 31.36 4.39
CA ILE A 83 29.05 31.15 3.48
C ILE A 83 29.35 30.02 2.50
N THR A 84 30.55 29.99 1.92
CA THR A 84 30.97 28.93 0.99
C THR A 84 31.05 27.57 1.68
N ILE A 85 31.62 27.49 2.89
CA ILE A 85 31.69 26.26 3.69
C ILE A 85 30.28 25.79 4.06
N THR A 86 29.38 26.69 4.47
CA THR A 86 28.00 26.34 4.82
C THR A 86 27.24 25.79 3.61
N LEU A 87 27.36 26.44 2.45
CA LEU A 87 26.77 25.95 1.21
C LEU A 87 27.34 24.61 0.77
N ALA A 88 28.64 24.38 0.95
CA ALA A 88 29.30 23.11 0.65
C ALA A 88 28.78 21.99 1.56
N ILE A 89 28.67 22.24 2.87
CA ILE A 89 28.12 21.28 3.83
C ILE A 89 26.68 20.94 3.45
N ILE A 90 25.85 21.94 3.16
CA ILE A 90 24.47 21.73 2.73
C ILE A 90 24.42 20.95 1.42
N ALA A 91 25.24 21.30 0.42
CA ALA A 91 25.26 20.62 -0.88
C ALA A 91 25.66 19.15 -0.77
N ILE A 92 26.55 18.81 0.18
CA ILE A 92 26.98 17.44 0.44
C ILE A 92 25.94 16.70 1.30
N SER A 93 25.38 17.34 2.33
CA SER A 93 24.47 16.68 3.28
C SER A 93 23.04 16.57 2.76
N ALA A 94 22.58 17.53 1.95
CA ALA A 94 21.24 17.56 1.39
C ALA A 94 20.86 16.29 0.61
N PRO A 95 21.66 15.77 -0.35
CA PRO A 95 21.34 14.54 -1.06
C PRO A 95 21.34 13.30 -0.15
N VAL A 96 21.96 13.37 1.04
CA VAL A 96 21.95 12.28 2.03
C VAL A 96 20.78 12.39 3.01
N ILE A 97 20.31 13.60 3.33
CA ILE A 97 19.27 13.80 4.35
C ILE A 97 17.87 13.93 3.72
N LEU A 98 17.77 14.64 2.58
CA LEU A 98 16.48 14.91 1.93
C LEU A 98 15.71 13.65 1.54
N PRO A 99 16.33 12.60 0.94
CA PRO A 99 15.59 11.41 0.56
C PRO A 99 14.97 10.72 1.77
N PHE A 100 15.67 10.65 2.91
CA PHE A 100 15.12 10.12 4.15
C PHE A 100 13.93 10.93 4.65
N VAL A 101 14.09 12.26 4.70
CA VAL A 101 13.05 13.15 5.23
C VAL A 101 11.79 13.10 4.37
N LEU A 102 11.93 13.10 3.04
CA LEU A 102 10.80 13.02 2.11
C LEU A 102 10.10 11.66 2.20
N TRP A 103 10.86 10.58 2.26
CA TRP A 103 10.33 9.24 2.39
C TRP A 103 9.59 9.02 3.71
N GLU A 104 10.19 9.43 4.83
CA GLU A 104 9.56 9.35 6.15
C GLU A 104 8.32 10.27 6.24
N ARG A 105 8.34 11.45 5.61
CA ARG A 105 7.14 12.30 5.46
C ARG A 105 6.02 11.60 4.70
N SER A 106 6.34 10.91 3.61
CA SER A 106 5.37 10.13 2.84
C SER A 106 4.73 9.03 3.70
N ILE A 107 5.56 8.27 4.41
CA ILE A 107 5.10 7.20 5.32
C ILE A 107 4.21 7.77 6.42
N ARG A 108 4.60 8.88 7.06
CA ARG A 108 3.79 9.52 8.11
C ARG A 108 2.45 10.02 7.57
N LYS A 109 2.42 10.62 6.38
CA LYS A 109 1.19 11.08 5.73
C LYS A 109 0.27 9.90 5.43
N PHE A 110 0.83 8.81 4.91
CA PHE A 110 0.09 7.58 4.65
C PHE A 110 -0.45 6.95 5.95
N ARG A 111 0.35 6.86 7.01
CA ARG A 111 -0.07 6.30 8.30
C ARG A 111 -1.20 7.10 8.94
N ARG A 112 -1.10 8.44 8.96
CA ARG A 112 -2.17 9.31 9.47
C ARG A 112 -3.48 9.15 8.72
N LYS A 113 -3.44 9.02 7.40
CA LYS A 113 -4.65 8.82 6.58
C LYS A 113 -5.36 7.50 6.83
N ASN A 114 -4.61 6.49 7.26
CA ASN A 114 -5.11 5.13 7.44
C ASN A 114 -5.30 4.76 8.93
N GLY A 115 -5.16 5.72 9.86
CA GLY A 115 -5.28 5.46 11.30
C GLY A 115 -4.16 4.58 11.88
N LEU A 116 -3.05 4.43 11.17
CA LEU A 116 -1.97 3.51 11.51
C LEU A 116 -1.01 4.12 12.54
N SER A 117 -0.43 3.27 13.38
CA SER A 117 0.54 3.70 14.39
C SER A 117 1.84 4.23 13.75
N ILE A 118 2.30 5.42 14.16
CA ILE A 118 3.42 6.13 13.50
C ILE A 118 4.77 5.45 13.75
N TYR A 119 4.98 4.93 14.96
CA TYR A 119 6.29 4.45 15.42
C TYR A 119 6.39 2.93 15.51
N LYS A 120 5.28 2.20 15.53
CA LYS A 120 5.26 0.74 15.65
C LYS A 120 5.32 0.06 14.29
N ASN A 121 5.56 -1.25 14.33
CA ASN A 121 5.38 -2.12 13.17
C ASN A 121 3.88 -2.20 12.86
N VAL A 122 3.50 -1.86 11.63
CA VAL A 122 2.09 -1.75 11.18
C VAL A 122 1.73 -2.81 10.17
N ARG A 123 2.53 -3.88 10.08
CA ARG A 123 2.30 -4.96 9.13
C ARG A 123 0.90 -5.54 9.25
N GLU A 124 0.51 -5.93 10.46
CA GLU A 124 -0.80 -6.54 10.74
C GLU A 124 -1.94 -5.55 10.47
N GLU A 125 -1.76 -4.27 10.83
CA GLU A 125 -2.73 -3.22 10.56
C GLU A 125 -2.92 -2.97 9.05
N LEU A 126 -1.84 -3.04 8.26
CA LEU A 126 -1.89 -2.90 6.79
C LEU A 126 -2.58 -4.08 6.11
N GLU A 127 -2.29 -5.30 6.56
CA GLU A 127 -2.92 -6.53 6.07
C GLU A 127 -4.45 -6.49 6.33
N GLN A 128 -4.86 -5.99 7.49
CA GLN A 128 -6.28 -5.80 7.80
C GLN A 128 -6.96 -4.76 6.90
N ILE A 129 -6.29 -3.65 6.56
CA ILE A 129 -6.85 -2.63 5.66
C ILE A 129 -7.01 -3.17 4.24
N GLU A 130 -6.03 -3.91 3.73
CA GLU A 130 -6.10 -4.52 2.40
C GLU A 130 -7.23 -5.53 2.33
N PHE A 131 -7.35 -6.38 3.35
CA PHE A 131 -8.47 -7.32 3.46
C PHE A 131 -9.83 -6.63 3.54
N ASN A 132 -9.98 -5.58 4.35
CA ASN A 132 -11.24 -4.84 4.45
C ASN A 132 -11.64 -4.22 3.11
N LYS A 133 -10.66 -3.78 2.30
CA LYS A 133 -10.93 -3.29 0.94
C LYS A 133 -11.37 -4.40 0.00
N GLU A 134 -10.72 -5.56 0.03
CA GLU A 134 -11.13 -6.73 -0.77
C GLU A 134 -12.52 -7.20 -0.37
N TYR A 135 -12.76 -7.36 0.93
CA TYR A 135 -14.07 -7.76 1.46
C TYR A 135 -15.16 -6.75 1.11
N ALA A 136 -14.89 -5.44 1.21
CA ALA A 136 -15.86 -4.42 0.79
C ALA A 136 -16.13 -4.45 -0.72
N LYS A 137 -15.14 -4.78 -1.55
CA LYS A 137 -15.35 -4.96 -2.99
C LYS A 137 -16.18 -6.22 -3.28
N GLU A 138 -15.88 -7.33 -2.60
CA GLU A 138 -16.66 -8.57 -2.73
C GLU A 138 -18.08 -8.41 -2.21
N ALA A 139 -18.29 -7.71 -1.10
CA ALA A 139 -19.61 -7.41 -0.56
C ALA A 139 -20.42 -6.54 -1.53
N LYS A 140 -19.82 -5.47 -2.08
CA LYS A 140 -20.47 -4.66 -3.12
C LYS A 140 -20.76 -5.45 -4.40
N ALA A 141 -19.87 -6.35 -4.80
CA ALA A 141 -20.09 -7.23 -5.94
C ALA A 141 -21.23 -8.21 -5.67
N ARG A 142 -21.33 -8.75 -4.44
CA ARG A 142 -22.45 -9.61 -4.01
C ARG A 142 -23.77 -8.85 -3.94
N GLU A 143 -23.79 -7.65 -3.37
CA GLU A 143 -24.99 -6.80 -3.37
C GLU A 143 -25.42 -6.48 -4.80
N ALA A 144 -24.51 -6.11 -5.69
CA ALA A 144 -24.82 -5.91 -7.11
C ALA A 144 -25.31 -7.19 -7.79
N PHE A 145 -24.77 -8.35 -7.42
CA PHE A 145 -25.21 -9.65 -7.94
C PHE A 145 -26.56 -10.08 -7.38
N GLU A 146 -26.85 -9.84 -6.10
CA GLU A 146 -28.14 -10.15 -5.46
C GLU A 146 -29.24 -9.21 -5.97
N THR A 147 -28.92 -7.93 -6.15
CA THR A 147 -29.84 -6.95 -6.76
C THR A 147 -30.16 -7.33 -8.21
N SER A 148 -29.19 -7.88 -8.97
CA SER A 148 -29.41 -8.36 -10.33
C SER A 148 -29.97 -9.80 -10.42
N LYS A 149 -29.78 -10.64 -9.40
CA LYS A 149 -30.42 -11.97 -9.27
C LYS A 149 -31.87 -11.88 -8.82
N SER A 150 -32.31 -10.76 -8.24
CA SER A 150 -33.73 -10.38 -8.19
C SER A 150 -34.28 -9.98 -9.57
N SER A 151 -33.82 -10.68 -10.61
CA SER A 151 -34.38 -10.61 -11.96
C SER A 151 -35.88 -10.85 -11.82
N ASP A 152 -36.66 -9.80 -12.08
CA ASP A 152 -38.12 -9.74 -11.97
C ASP A 152 -38.83 -10.96 -12.59
N LYS A 153 -38.19 -11.67 -13.54
CA LYS A 153 -38.67 -12.92 -14.14
C LYS A 153 -38.89 -14.10 -13.18
N MET A 154 -38.30 -14.11 -11.97
CA MET A 154 -38.61 -15.12 -10.94
C MET A 154 -39.75 -14.67 -10.01
N ASN A 155 -40.19 -13.42 -10.11
CA ASN A 155 -41.30 -12.90 -9.31
C ASN A 155 -42.62 -13.09 -10.06
N ILE A 156 -43.60 -13.72 -9.41
CA ILE A 156 -44.94 -13.95 -9.99
C ILE A 156 -45.62 -12.65 -10.41
N ASN A 157 -45.31 -11.53 -9.74
CA ASN A 157 -45.87 -10.22 -10.05
C ASN A 157 -45.44 -9.68 -11.41
N TYR A 158 -44.21 -9.98 -11.86
CA TYR A 158 -43.74 -9.58 -13.19
C TYR A 158 -44.55 -10.26 -14.31
N TRP A 159 -44.84 -11.55 -14.15
CA TRP A 159 -45.67 -12.30 -15.09
C TRP A 159 -47.13 -11.82 -15.08
N PHE A 160 -47.63 -11.41 -13.91
CA PHE A 160 -48.97 -10.83 -13.79
C PHE A 160 -49.07 -9.46 -14.49
N GLU A 161 -48.05 -8.62 -14.40
CA GLU A 161 -47.99 -7.36 -15.15
C GLU A 161 -47.96 -7.56 -16.67
N LEU A 162 -47.24 -8.60 -17.15
CA LEU A 162 -47.23 -8.94 -18.58
C LEU A 162 -48.60 -9.39 -19.08
N LEU A 163 -49.34 -10.14 -18.26
CA LEU A 163 -50.72 -10.53 -18.56
C LEU A 163 -51.64 -9.30 -18.63
N GLN A 164 -51.55 -8.37 -17.67
CA GLN A 164 -52.34 -7.14 -17.67
C GLN A 164 -52.06 -6.24 -18.89
N LYS A 165 -50.82 -6.25 -19.38
CA LYS A 165 -50.42 -5.50 -20.58
C LYS A 165 -50.78 -6.22 -21.89
N GLY A 166 -51.36 -7.42 -21.83
CA GLY A 166 -51.71 -8.24 -22.99
C GLY A 166 -50.50 -8.78 -23.76
N ALA A 167 -49.31 -8.78 -23.13
CA ALA A 167 -48.07 -9.24 -23.75
C ALA A 167 -47.91 -10.77 -23.74
N ILE A 168 -48.67 -11.46 -22.88
CA ILE A 168 -48.76 -12.92 -22.78
C ILE A 168 -50.21 -13.35 -22.62
N THR A 169 -50.49 -14.62 -22.90
CA THR A 169 -51.82 -15.23 -22.75
C THR A 169 -52.05 -15.78 -21.33
N GLN A 170 -53.32 -16.01 -20.98
CA GLN A 170 -53.73 -16.59 -19.69
C GLN A 170 -53.08 -17.97 -19.46
N ASP A 171 -53.00 -18.80 -20.51
CA ASP A 171 -52.43 -20.14 -20.45
C ASP A 171 -50.91 -20.11 -20.16
N GLU A 172 -50.20 -19.15 -20.75
CA GLU A 172 -48.76 -18.94 -20.52
C GLU A 172 -48.47 -18.45 -19.10
N TYR A 173 -49.33 -17.59 -18.55
CA TYR A 173 -49.24 -17.14 -17.16
C TYR A 173 -49.45 -18.30 -16.17
N GLU A 174 -50.46 -19.14 -16.40
CA GLU A 174 -50.76 -20.28 -15.51
C GLU A 174 -49.70 -21.39 -15.57
N ALA A 175 -49.07 -21.60 -16.73
CA ALA A 175 -47.91 -22.48 -16.86
C ALA A 175 -46.72 -21.98 -16.02
N LYS A 176 -46.40 -20.68 -16.11
CA LYS A 176 -45.31 -20.08 -15.34
C LYS A 176 -45.61 -20.00 -13.84
N LYS A 177 -46.87 -19.80 -13.46
CA LYS A 177 -47.32 -19.85 -12.06
C LYS A 177 -47.10 -21.21 -11.42
N ARG A 178 -47.32 -22.31 -12.15
CA ARG A 178 -47.07 -23.68 -11.67
C ARG A 178 -45.59 -24.05 -11.60
N GLU A 179 -44.74 -23.38 -12.36
CA GLU A 179 -43.29 -23.60 -12.33
C GLU A 179 -42.60 -22.85 -11.17
N LEU A 180 -43.18 -21.75 -10.71
CA LEU A 180 -42.63 -20.87 -9.67
C LEU A 180 -43.19 -21.13 -8.25
N LEU A 181 -44.29 -21.87 -8.13
CA LEU A 181 -44.91 -22.31 -6.87
C LEU A 181 -44.60 -23.78 -6.59
#